data_AF-A0A822HS34-F1
#
_entry.id   AF-A0A822HS34-F1
#
_cell.length_a   1.000
_cell.length_b   1.000
_cell.length_c   1.000
_cell.angle_alpha   90.00
_cell.angle_beta   90.00
_cell.angle_gamma   90.00
#
_symmetry.space_group_name_H-M   'P 1'
#
loop_
_entity.id
_entity.type
_entity.pdbx_description
1 polymer ?
#
loop_
_entity_poly.entity_id
_entity_poly.type
_entity_poly.pdbx_seq_one_letter_code
_entity_poly.pdbx_strand_id
1 'polypeptide(L)'
;HDDLKWNPNGITVVGSNTAGTLPNQLNGPRGLFFHQKTRILYIADRDNHRVQQLLPNGEIKTIAGDPNGSEGAGNNRLNEPSAIYVDENQNLFIADNKNHRVQR
;
A
#
# COMPACT_ATOMS: atom_id res chain seq x y z
N HIS A 1 -29.31 -2.98 8.53
CA HIS A 1 -28.44 -1.97 7.92
C HIS A 1 -27.36 -1.70 8.93
N ASP A 2 -26.16 -2.24 8.71
CA ASP A 2 -25.04 -2.00 9.60
C ASP A 2 -24.43 -0.65 9.20
N ASP A 3 -24.79 0.39 9.94
CA ASP A 3 -24.23 1.72 9.75
C ASP A 3 -22.70 1.66 9.86
N LEU A 4 -22.03 2.29 8.89
CA LEU A 4 -20.57 2.42 8.88
C LEU A 4 -20.10 2.99 10.21
N LYS A 5 -19.26 2.25 10.95
CA LYS A 5 -18.69 2.70 12.22
C LYS A 5 -17.41 3.49 11.98
N TRP A 6 -17.54 4.75 11.62
CA TRP A 6 -16.41 5.69 11.70
C TRP A 6 -16.03 5.92 13.16
N ASN A 7 -14.73 5.85 13.48
CA ASN A 7 -14.23 6.24 14.81
C ASN A 7 -13.93 7.74 14.81
N PRO A 8 -14.73 8.59 15.49
CA PRO A 8 -14.54 10.04 15.48
C PRO A 8 -13.22 10.51 16.10
N ASN A 9 -12.57 9.68 16.92
CA ASN A 9 -11.28 10.01 17.51
C ASN A 9 -10.11 9.85 16.52
N GLY A 10 -10.32 9.12 15.41
CA GLY A 10 -9.25 8.73 14.51
C GLY A 10 -8.28 7.74 15.19
N ILE A 11 -7.93 6.66 14.50
CA ILE A 11 -6.84 5.78 14.94
C ILE A 11 -5.89 5.62 13.76
N THR A 12 -4.63 5.92 13.99
CA THR A 12 -3.58 5.62 13.01
C THR A 12 -3.37 4.10 12.99
N VAL A 13 -3.68 3.47 11.85
CA VAL A 13 -3.50 2.03 11.63
C VAL A 13 -2.12 1.74 11.03
N VAL A 14 -1.65 2.60 10.12
CA VAL A 14 -0.33 2.56 9.48
C VAL A 14 0.17 3.99 9.28
N GLY A 15 1.48 4.22 9.45
CA GLY A 15 2.11 5.53 9.32
C GLY A 15 2.50 6.15 10.66
N SER A 16 3.37 7.15 10.61
CA SER A 16 3.95 7.79 11.80
C SER A 16 3.56 9.27 11.99
N ASN A 17 2.56 9.75 11.25
CA ASN A 17 2.23 11.19 11.11
C ASN A 17 3.37 12.06 10.55
N THR A 18 4.41 11.43 10.02
CA THR A 18 5.55 12.09 9.36
C THR A 18 5.90 11.31 8.09
N ALA A 19 6.27 12.03 7.03
CA ALA A 19 6.73 11.41 5.79
C ALA A 19 8.08 10.73 6.01
N GLY A 20 8.27 9.53 5.44
CA GLY A 20 9.54 8.83 5.51
C GLY A 20 9.52 7.45 4.83
N THR A 21 10.68 6.82 4.77
CA THR A 21 10.91 5.53 4.08
C THR A 21 11.14 4.36 5.04
N LEU A 22 11.26 4.60 6.35
CA LEU A 22 11.44 3.51 7.32
C LEU A 22 10.23 2.57 7.35
N PRO A 23 10.37 1.36 7.92
CA PRO A 23 9.23 0.50 8.21
C PRO A 23 8.16 1.27 9.01
N ASN A 24 6.89 1.13 8.62
CA ASN A 24 5.75 1.89 9.17
C ASN A 24 5.77 3.42 8.94
N GLN A 25 6.66 3.94 8.09
CA GLN A 25 6.52 5.30 7.55
C GLN A 25 5.94 5.24 6.14
N LEU A 26 5.10 6.22 5.82
CA LEU A 26 4.45 6.39 4.52
C LEU A 26 4.77 7.79 4.00
N ASN A 27 4.78 7.96 2.69
CA ASN A 27 4.90 9.24 2.01
C ASN A 27 3.88 9.33 0.88
N GLY A 28 2.92 10.24 1.02
CA GLY A 28 1.81 10.40 0.08
C GLY A 28 1.01 9.12 -0.19
N PRO A 29 0.54 8.36 0.84
CA PRO A 29 -0.24 7.16 0.58
C PRO A 29 -1.52 7.51 -0.18
N ARG A 30 -1.82 6.78 -1.27
CA ARG A 30 -2.88 7.17 -2.22
C ARG A 30 -4.00 6.16 -2.39
N GLY A 31 -3.65 4.89 -2.51
CA GLY A 31 -4.59 3.79 -2.69
C GLY A 31 -4.46 2.79 -1.57
N LEU A 32 -5.57 2.15 -1.19
CA LEU A 32 -5.58 1.06 -0.22
C LEU A 32 -6.45 -0.10 -0.72
N PHE A 33 -6.11 -1.31 -0.30
CA PHE A 33 -6.95 -2.48 -0.48
C PHE A 33 -6.94 -3.31 0.80
N PHE A 34 -8.12 -3.60 1.34
CA PHE A 34 -8.26 -4.44 2.52
C PHE A 34 -8.82 -5.81 2.12
N HIS A 35 -8.00 -6.85 2.21
CA HIS A 35 -8.40 -8.20 1.82
C HIS A 35 -9.15 -8.88 2.98
N GLN A 36 -10.48 -8.92 2.90
CA GLN A 36 -11.36 -9.29 4.01
C GLN A 36 -11.07 -10.67 4.61
N LYS A 37 -10.76 -11.68 3.78
CA LYS A 37 -10.53 -13.07 4.23
C LYS A 37 -9.21 -13.24 4.98
N THR A 38 -8.15 -12.55 4.54
CA THR A 38 -6.81 -12.66 5.15
C THR A 38 -6.56 -11.57 6.18
N ARG A 39 -7.42 -10.55 6.22
CA ARG A 39 -7.31 -9.37 7.10
C ARG A 39 -6.05 -8.54 6.84
N ILE A 40 -5.50 -8.63 5.63
CA ILE A 40 -4.31 -7.90 5.21
C ILE A 40 -4.71 -6.55 4.60
N LEU A 41 -4.03 -5.48 5.00
CA LEU A 41 -4.14 -4.16 4.38
C LEU A 41 -2.94 -3.91 3.45
N TYR A 42 -3.21 -3.54 2.21
CA TYR A 42 -2.20 -3.12 1.25
C TYR A 42 -2.32 -1.61 1.02
N ILE A 43 -1.19 -0.92 0.94
CA ILE A 43 -1.11 0.53 0.85
C ILE A 43 -0.18 0.90 -0.31
N ALA A 44 -0.68 1.71 -1.24
CA ALA A 44 0.14 2.34 -2.28
C ALA A 44 0.81 3.56 -1.67
N ASP A 45 2.08 3.38 -1.31
CA ASP A 45 2.94 4.39 -0.72
C ASP A 45 3.58 5.19 -1.87
N ARG A 46 2.78 6.08 -2.46
CA ARG A 46 2.99 6.63 -3.81
C ARG A 46 4.34 7.31 -3.94
N ASP A 47 4.65 8.21 -3.03
CA ASP A 47 5.82 9.07 -3.15
C ASP A 47 7.10 8.36 -2.67
N ASN A 48 6.95 7.16 -2.10
CA ASN A 48 8.03 6.20 -1.90
C ASN A 48 8.07 5.13 -3.01
N HIS A 49 7.26 5.26 -4.07
CA HIS A 49 7.28 4.36 -5.23
C HIS A 49 7.24 2.87 -4.84
N ARG A 50 6.44 2.52 -3.82
CA ARG A 50 6.34 1.16 -3.28
C ARG A 50 4.93 0.80 -2.83
N VAL A 51 4.70 -0.49 -2.63
CA VAL A 51 3.48 -1.01 -1.96
C VAL A 51 3.88 -1.65 -0.65
N GLN A 52 3.23 -1.22 0.42
CA GLN A 52 3.38 -1.82 1.75
C GLN A 52 2.19 -2.71 2.10
N GLN A 53 2.47 -3.80 2.81
CA GLN A 53 1.50 -4.77 3.32
C GLN A 53 1.56 -4.75 4.85
N LEU A 54 0.43 -4.48 5.50
CA LEU A 54 0.21 -4.68 6.93
C LEU A 54 -0.48 -6.04 7.15
N LEU A 55 0.20 -6.92 7.87
CA LEU A 55 -0.29 -8.23 8.26
C LEU A 55 -1.12 -8.17 9.56
N PRO A 56 -1.99 -9.16 9.85
CA PRO A 56 -2.80 -9.18 11.07
C PRO A 56 -2.01 -9.22 12.37
N ASN A 57 -0.75 -9.69 12.33
CA ASN A 57 0.17 -9.69 13.46
C ASN A 57 0.83 -8.32 13.70
N GLY A 58 0.49 -7.29 12.92
CA GLY A 58 1.05 -5.94 13.01
C GLY A 58 2.34 -5.71 12.20
N GLU A 59 2.86 -6.74 11.52
CA GLU A 59 4.06 -6.62 10.70
C GLU A 59 3.77 -5.82 9.41
N ILE A 60 4.65 -4.86 9.10
CA ILE A 60 4.60 -4.08 7.87
C ILE A 60 5.81 -4.40 7.02
N LYS A 61 5.59 -4.69 5.73
CA LYS A 61 6.65 -4.98 4.78
C LYS A 61 6.40 -4.36 3.41
N THR A 62 7.47 -3.99 2.72
CA THR A 62 7.42 -3.64 1.30
C THR A 62 7.31 -4.93 0.49
N ILE A 63 6.30 -5.02 -0.38
CA ILE A 63 6.06 -6.21 -1.20
C ILE A 63 6.25 -5.98 -2.70
N ALA A 64 6.25 -4.71 -3.13
CA ALA A 64 6.53 -4.32 -4.50
C ALA A 64 7.17 -2.91 -4.54
N GLY A 65 8.03 -2.68 -5.53
CA GLY A 65 8.83 -1.44 -5.64
C GLY A 65 10.12 -1.48 -4.82
N ASP A 66 10.68 -0.31 -4.52
CA ASP A 66 11.92 -0.16 -3.75
C ASP A 66 11.62 0.00 -2.26
N PRO A 67 12.15 -0.85 -1.36
CA PRO A 67 12.06 -0.62 0.08
C PRO A 67 12.64 0.72 0.52
N ASN A 68 13.60 1.29 -0.22
CA ASN A 68 14.25 2.56 0.13
C ASN A 68 13.57 3.79 -0.48
N GLY A 69 12.51 3.64 -1.27
CA GLY A 69 11.75 4.78 -1.78
C GLY A 69 12.11 5.28 -3.17
N SER A 70 12.93 4.55 -3.95
CA SER A 70 13.34 4.97 -5.29
C SER A 70 12.38 4.48 -6.38
N GLU A 71 12.09 5.33 -7.36
CA GLU A 71 11.30 4.94 -8.53
C GLU A 71 12.01 3.94 -9.46
N GLY A 72 11.28 3.41 -10.43
CA GLY A 72 11.85 2.69 -11.58
C GLY A 72 10.80 2.01 -12.46
N ALA A 73 11.21 1.61 -13.66
CA ALA A 73 10.34 0.99 -14.66
C ALA A 73 10.58 -0.53 -14.86
N GLY A 74 11.61 -1.09 -14.22
CA GLY A 74 11.93 -2.52 -14.29
C GLY A 74 10.86 -3.43 -13.68
N ASN A 75 11.11 -4.74 -13.74
CA ASN A 75 10.29 -5.72 -13.05
C ASN A 75 10.32 -5.47 -11.55
N ASN A 76 9.15 -5.47 -10.91
CA ASN A 76 9.00 -5.16 -9.48
C ASN A 76 9.54 -3.78 -9.08
N ARG A 77 9.62 -2.85 -10.04
CA ARG A 77 9.89 -1.43 -9.80
C ARG A 77 8.64 -0.65 -10.17
N LEU A 78 8.31 0.34 -9.34
CA LEU A 78 7.11 1.16 -9.50
C LEU A 78 7.51 2.61 -9.67
N ASN A 79 6.61 3.38 -10.25
CA ASN A 79 6.68 4.82 -10.29
C ASN A 79 5.30 5.41 -9.96
N GLU A 80 5.19 5.97 -8.75
CA GLU A 80 3.97 6.57 -8.20
C GLU A 80 2.75 5.64 -8.23
N PRO A 81 2.79 4.46 -7.59
CA PRO A 81 1.64 3.57 -7.53
C PRO A 81 0.42 4.29 -6.93
N SER A 82 -0.76 4.09 -7.52
CA SER A 82 -1.95 4.90 -7.21
C SER A 82 -3.16 4.11 -6.72
N ALA A 83 -3.31 2.86 -7.15
CA ALA A 83 -4.41 1.99 -6.78
C ALA A 83 -3.91 0.54 -6.65
N ILE A 84 -4.59 -0.23 -5.81
CA ILE A 84 -4.27 -1.64 -5.52
C ILE A 84 -5.56 -2.44 -5.60
N TYR A 85 -5.46 -3.64 -6.16
CA TYR A 85 -6.50 -4.67 -6.09
C TYR A 85 -5.86 -6.02 -5.80
N VAL A 86 -6.53 -6.87 -5.02
CA VAL A 86 -6.11 -8.26 -4.79
C VAL A 86 -7.28 -9.18 -5.09
N ASP A 87 -7.07 -10.17 -5.96
CA ASP A 87 -8.11 -11.15 -6.29
C ASP A 87 -8.22 -12.27 -5.23
N GLU A 88 -9.21 -13.14 -5.40
CA GLU A 88 -9.48 -14.25 -4.47
C GLU A 88 -8.34 -15.30 -4.42
N ASN A 89 -7.51 -15.35 -5.47
CA ASN A 89 -6.31 -16.19 -5.55
C ASN A 89 -5.07 -15.51 -4.96
N GLN A 90 -5.23 -14.34 -4.35
CA GLN A 90 -4.17 -13.51 -3.78
C GLN A 90 -3.19 -12.95 -4.81
N ASN A 91 -3.59 -12.80 -6.07
CA ASN A 91 -2.82 -12.03 -7.03
C ASN A 91 -3.00 -10.54 -6.76
N LEU A 92 -1.89 -9.83 -6.63
CA LEU A 92 -1.83 -8.40 -6.42
C LEU A 92 -1.78 -7.68 -7.76
N PHE A 93 -2.58 -6.64 -7.96
CA PHE A 93 -2.55 -5.77 -9.13
C PHE A 93 -2.32 -4.33 -8.68
N ILE A 94 -1.37 -3.65 -9.33
CA ILE A 94 -0.92 -2.30 -8.95
C ILE A 94 -1.04 -1.38 -10.16
N ALA A 95 -1.78 -0.29 -10.01
CA ALA A 95 -1.79 0.80 -10.98
C ALA A 95 -0.52 1.64 -10.85
N ASP A 96 0.48 1.32 -11.67
CA ASP A 96 1.82 1.90 -11.72
C ASP A 96 1.79 3.18 -12.58
N ASN A 97 1.35 4.28 -11.95
CA ASN A 97 0.75 5.43 -12.62
C ASN A 97 1.69 6.11 -13.62
N LYS A 98 2.94 6.36 -13.24
CA LYS A 98 3.93 7.07 -14.08
C LYS A 98 4.65 6.16 -15.06
N ASN A 99 4.59 4.86 -14.85
CA ASN A 99 5.03 3.88 -15.85
C ASN A 99 3.90 3.50 -16.84
N HIS A 100 2.71 4.11 -16.71
CA HIS A 100 1.58 3.91 -17.63
C HIS A 100 1.15 2.45 -17.79
N ARG A 101 1.22 1.66 -16.71
CA ARG A 101 0.92 0.23 -16.74
C ARG A 101 0.18 -0.25 -15.50
N VAL A 102 -0.32 -1.48 -15.57
CA VAL A 102 -0.71 -2.26 -14.41
C VAL A 102 0.28 -3.41 -14.26
N GLN A 103 0.83 -3.60 -13.06
CA GLN A 103 1.74 -4.71 -12.76
C GLN A 103 1.04 -5.72 -11.83
N ARG A 104 1.37 -7.00 -12.01
CA ARG A 104 0.94 -8.12 -11.18
C ARG A 104 2.14 -8.88 -10.65
#